data_AF-A0A7C5B376-F1
#
_entry.id   AF-A0A7C5B376-F1
#
_cell.length_a   1.000
_cell.length_b   1.000
_cell.length_c   1.000
_cell.angle_alpha   90.00
_cell.angle_beta   90.00
_cell.angle_gamma   90.00
#
_symmetry.space_group_name_H-M   'P 1'
#
loop_
_entity.id
_entity.type
_entity.pdbx_description
1 polymer ?
#
loop_
_entity_poly.entity_id
_entity_poly.type
_entity_poly.pdbx_seq_one_letter_code
_entity_poly.pdbx_strand_id
1 'polypeptide(L)'
;MAGNPTLQTHLCNTTPPWSALLVVPRGASASALVKTPSGFAVRTIQGKKCRTPSGLFREFARALAFPDYFGHNWDALEECLADLEWLPAKGYI
;
A
#
# COMPACT_ATOMS: atom_id res chain seq x y z
N MET A 1 22.93 21.07 -6.06
CA MET A 1 22.00 20.19 -6.82
C MET A 1 21.56 19.08 -5.90
N ALA A 2 20.38 19.18 -5.28
CA ALA A 2 19.88 18.11 -4.43
C ALA A 2 19.51 16.93 -5.35
N GLY A 3 20.10 15.76 -5.11
CA GLY A 3 19.76 14.54 -5.85
C GLY A 3 18.27 14.26 -5.74
N ASN A 4 17.65 13.79 -6.84
CA ASN A 4 16.24 13.45 -6.85
C ASN A 4 15.99 12.41 -5.75
N PRO A 5 15.13 12.68 -4.74
CA PRO A 5 14.96 11.76 -3.63
C PRO A 5 14.50 10.41 -4.16
N THR A 6 15.20 9.35 -3.74
CA THR A 6 14.84 7.99 -4.15
C THR A 6 13.61 7.54 -3.38
N LEU A 7 12.78 6.68 -3.95
CA LEU A 7 11.62 6.07 -3.26
C LEU A 7 12.03 5.48 -1.89
N GLN A 8 13.23 4.91 -1.81
CA GLN A 8 13.79 4.36 -0.59
C GLN A 8 13.95 5.40 0.54
N THR A 9 14.27 6.65 0.22
CA THR A 9 14.41 7.73 1.21
C THR A 9 13.08 8.05 1.89
N HIS A 10 11.96 7.97 1.16
CA HIS A 10 10.63 8.24 1.68
C HIS A 10 10.03 7.06 2.46
N LEU A 11 10.34 5.82 2.06
CA LEU A 11 9.82 4.63 2.74
C LEU A 11 10.44 4.39 4.13
N CYS A 12 11.59 5.01 4.40
CA CYS A 12 12.34 4.82 5.65
C CYS A 12 11.99 5.83 6.75
N ASN A 13 11.10 6.80 6.52
CA ASN A 13 10.66 7.73 7.55
C ASN A 13 9.20 8.17 7.33
N THR A 14 8.55 8.73 8.36
CA THR A 14 7.16 9.19 8.31
C THR A 14 7.03 10.65 7.86
N THR A 15 8.09 11.26 7.34
CA THR A 15 8.01 12.64 6.84
C THR A 15 7.37 12.65 5.45
N PRO A 16 6.50 13.64 5.15
CA PRO A 16 5.92 13.78 3.82
C PRO A 16 6.98 13.88 2.71
N PRO A 17 6.64 13.51 1.45
CA PRO A 17 5.35 13.01 0.98
C PRO A 17 5.13 11.51 1.24
N TRP A 18 3.91 11.15 1.66
CA TRP A 18 3.49 9.74 1.89
C TRP A 18 3.00 9.04 0.61
N SER A 19 2.82 9.80 -0.49
CA SER A 19 2.41 9.29 -1.79
C SER A 19 3.41 9.73 -2.87
N ALA A 20 3.89 8.79 -3.67
CA ALA A 20 4.77 9.06 -4.80
C ALA A 20 4.16 8.54 -6.11
N LEU A 21 4.28 9.32 -7.19
CA LEU A 21 3.93 8.88 -8.53
C LEU A 21 5.17 8.31 -9.22
N LEU A 22 5.12 7.03 -9.59
CA LEU A 22 6.18 6.37 -10.34
C LEU A 22 5.71 6.12 -11.79
N VAL A 23 6.46 6.63 -12.76
CA VAL A 23 6.26 6.34 -14.18
C VAL A 23 7.33 5.34 -14.61
N VAL A 24 6.91 4.18 -15.09
CA VAL A 24 7.78 3.03 -15.36
C VAL A 24 7.63 2.55 -16.81
N PRO A 25 8.67 1.93 -17.41
CA PRO A 25 8.54 1.31 -18.72
C PRO A 25 7.44 0.24 -18.74
N ARG A 26 6.79 0.07 -19.89
CA ARG A 26 5.75 -0.95 -20.07
C ARG A 26 6.32 -2.34 -19.76
N GLY A 27 5.65 -3.06 -18.85
CA GLY A 27 6.07 -4.39 -18.41
C GLY A 27 6.87 -4.41 -17.09
N ALA A 28 7.30 -3.25 -16.59
CA ALA A 28 7.87 -3.17 -15.24
C ALA A 28 6.77 -3.26 -14.16
N SER A 29 7.09 -3.91 -13.04
CA SER A 29 6.23 -3.93 -11.86
C SER A 29 6.66 -2.85 -10.87
N ALA A 30 5.70 -2.11 -10.29
CA ALA A 30 5.97 -1.15 -9.23
C ALA A 30 6.67 -1.80 -8.02
N SER A 31 6.32 -3.04 -7.69
CA SER A 31 6.95 -3.78 -6.59
C SER A 31 8.44 -4.07 -6.82
N ALA A 32 8.89 -4.15 -8.08
CA ALA A 32 10.30 -4.37 -8.41
C ALA A 32 11.16 -3.11 -8.18
N LEU A 33 10.54 -1.94 -8.04
CA LEU A 33 11.21 -0.66 -7.82
C LEU A 33 11.26 -0.26 -6.34
N VAL A 34 10.55 -0.99 -5.49
CA VAL A 34 10.45 -0.75 -4.05
C VAL A 34 11.50 -1.59 -3.34
N LYS A 35 12.59 -0.96 -2.88
CA LYS A 35 13.50 -1.58 -1.91
C LYS A 35 12.83 -1.57 -0.55
N THR A 36 12.38 -2.74 -0.12
CA THR A 36 11.64 -2.92 1.14
C THR A 36 12.61 -2.98 2.31
N PRO A 37 12.45 -2.14 3.36
CA PRO A 37 13.20 -2.29 4.59
C PRO A 37 12.93 -3.64 5.29
N SER A 38 13.92 -4.16 6.02
CA SER A 38 13.76 -5.43 6.72
C SER A 38 12.60 -5.39 7.73
N GLY A 39 11.70 -6.37 7.65
CA GLY A 39 10.53 -6.49 8.51
C GLY A 39 9.29 -5.71 8.06
N PHE A 40 9.34 -5.01 6.93
CA PHE A 40 8.15 -4.38 6.33
C PHE A 40 7.39 -5.38 5.46
N ALA A 41 6.05 -5.31 5.50
CA ALA A 41 5.18 -6.06 4.60
C ALA A 41 4.84 -5.19 3.39
N VAL A 42 5.03 -5.72 2.17
CA VAL A 42 4.59 -5.05 0.94
C VAL A 42 3.29 -5.67 0.45
N ARG A 43 2.30 -4.84 0.12
CA ARG A 43 1.03 -5.23 -0.50
C ARG A 43 0.78 -4.44 -1.77
N THR A 44 0.26 -5.13 -2.79
CA THR A 44 -0.03 -4.51 -4.08
C THR A 44 -1.53 -4.44 -4.30
N ILE A 45 -2.04 -3.21 -4.40
CA ILE A 45 -3.39 -2.89 -4.81
C ILE A 45 -3.44 -2.75 -6.34
N GLN A 46 -4.24 -3.59 -7.00
CA GLN A 46 -4.45 -3.46 -8.45
C GLN A 46 -5.43 -2.33 -8.75
N GLY A 47 -4.92 -1.11 -8.96
CA GLY A 47 -5.75 0.07 -9.23
C GLY A 47 -6.77 -0.09 -10.37
N LYS A 48 -6.50 -0.95 -11.36
CA LYS A 48 -7.47 -1.30 -12.42
C LYS A 48 -8.78 -1.92 -11.90
N LYS A 49 -8.75 -2.55 -10.72
CA LYS A 49 -9.93 -3.13 -10.06
C LYS A 49 -10.66 -2.14 -9.15
N CYS A 50 -10.05 -1.00 -8.84
CA CYS A 50 -10.57 0.00 -7.91
C CYS A 50 -11.37 1.11 -8.61
N ARG A 51 -12.05 0.82 -9.73
CA ARG A 51 -12.82 1.82 -10.50
C ARG A 51 -14.15 2.21 -9.86
N THR A 52 -14.56 1.48 -8.81
CA THR A 52 -15.74 1.74 -8.00
C THR A 52 -15.39 1.55 -6.53
N PRO A 53 -16.13 2.14 -5.58
CA PRO A 53 -15.92 1.89 -4.15
C PRO A 53 -15.93 0.40 -3.79
N SER A 54 -16.93 -0.35 -4.27
CA SER A 54 -17.00 -1.80 -4.06
C SER A 54 -15.78 -2.55 -4.61
N GLY A 55 -15.29 -2.15 -5.80
CA GLY A 55 -14.07 -2.70 -6.38
C GLY A 55 -12.82 -2.40 -5.54
N LEU A 56 -12.73 -1.19 -5.00
CA LEU A 56 -11.66 -0.77 -4.09
C LEU A 56 -11.69 -1.59 -2.80
N PHE A 57 -12.83 -1.65 -2.12
CA PHE A 57 -12.97 -2.37 -0.86
C PHE A 57 -12.61 -3.85 -1.01
N ARG A 58 -13.06 -4.50 -2.09
CA ARG A 58 -12.71 -5.90 -2.37
C ARG A 58 -11.21 -6.08 -2.62
N GLU A 59 -10.58 -5.15 -3.33
CA GLU A 59 -9.14 -5.25 -3.63
C GLU A 59 -8.28 -4.99 -2.39
N PHE A 60 -8.68 -4.05 -1.52
CA PHE A 60 -8.02 -3.83 -0.23
C PHE A 60 -8.15 -5.03 0.68
N ALA A 61 -9.37 -5.56 0.86
CA ALA A 61 -9.60 -6.75 1.67
C ALA A 61 -8.76 -7.94 1.20
N ARG A 62 -8.69 -8.18 -0.12
CA ARG A 62 -7.83 -9.21 -0.71
C ARG A 62 -6.35 -8.96 -0.43
N ALA A 63 -5.87 -7.74 -0.65
CA ALA A 63 -4.44 -7.44 -0.58
C ALA A 63 -3.94 -7.44 0.87
N LEU A 64 -4.70 -6.87 1.80
CA LEU A 64 -4.34 -6.76 3.22
C LEU A 64 -4.86 -7.92 4.06
N ALA A 65 -5.48 -8.93 3.43
CA ALA A 65 -6.08 -10.09 4.08
C ALA A 65 -7.02 -9.67 5.23
N PHE A 66 -7.90 -8.70 4.95
CA PHE A 66 -8.85 -8.22 5.95
C PHE A 66 -9.74 -9.37 6.46
N PRO A 67 -10.19 -9.31 7.73
CA PRO A 67 -11.04 -10.34 8.32
C PRO A 67 -12.38 -10.50 7.59
N ASP A 68 -12.98 -11.67 7.74
CA ASP A 68 -14.26 -12.03 7.10
C ASP A 68 -15.43 -11.12 7.50
N TYR A 69 -15.32 -10.40 8.63
CA TYR A 69 -16.32 -9.44 9.09
C TYR A 69 -16.24 -8.07 8.39
N PHE A 70 -15.31 -7.87 7.46
CA PHE A 70 -15.10 -6.59 6.80
C PHE A 70 -16.37 -6.07 6.11
N GLY A 71 -16.84 -4.89 6.54
CA GLY A 71 -18.15 -4.33 6.16
C GLY A 71 -18.25 -3.76 4.73
N HIS A 72 -17.17 -3.78 3.94
CA HIS A 72 -17.15 -3.26 2.55
C HIS A 72 -17.67 -1.82 2.39
N ASN A 73 -17.29 -0.93 3.32
CA ASN A 73 -17.58 0.50 3.28
C ASN A 73 -16.35 1.30 3.75
N TRP A 74 -16.45 2.64 3.78
CA TRP A 74 -15.33 3.51 4.15
C TRP A 74 -14.99 3.43 5.64
N ASP A 75 -15.99 3.38 6.52
CA ASP A 75 -15.78 3.29 7.96
C ASP A 75 -15.05 1.99 8.33
N ALA A 76 -15.49 0.86 7.76
CA ALA A 76 -14.83 -0.43 7.94
C ALA A 76 -13.41 -0.46 7.34
N LEU A 77 -13.16 0.29 6.26
CA LEU A 77 -11.81 0.41 5.69
C LEU A 77 -10.89 1.20 6.62
N GLU A 78 -11.37 2.31 7.17
CA GLU A 78 -10.63 3.08 8.18
C GLU A 78 -10.30 2.21 9.40
N GLU A 79 -11.29 1.52 9.96
CA GLU A 79 -11.11 0.60 11.09
C GLU A 79 -10.02 -0.45 10.80
N CYS A 80 -10.09 -1.11 9.64
CA CYS A 80 -9.12 -2.14 9.28
C CYS A 80 -7.73 -1.60 8.89
N LEU A 81 -7.60 -0.31 8.57
CA LEU A 81 -6.29 0.32 8.32
C LEU A 81 -5.67 0.86 9.61
N ALA A 82 -6.51 1.24 10.57
CA ALA A 82 -6.07 1.66 11.91
C ALA A 82 -5.58 0.48 12.74
N ASP A 83 -6.12 -0.72 12.51
CA ASP A 83 -5.72 -1.95 13.18
C ASP A 83 -5.41 -3.06 12.17
N LEU A 84 -4.14 -3.46 12.12
CA LEU A 84 -3.62 -4.52 11.25
C LEU A 84 -3.08 -5.69 12.07
N GLU A 85 -3.65 -5.99 13.23
CA GLU A 85 -3.16 -7.04 14.15
C GLU A 85 -3.02 -8.43 13.50
N TRP A 86 -3.87 -8.76 12.52
CA TRP A 86 -3.81 -10.03 11.78
C TRP A 86 -2.68 -10.09 10.74
N LEU A 87 -2.00 -8.97 10.47
CA LEU A 87 -0.96 -8.83 9.46
C LEU A 87 0.37 -8.33 10.03
N PRO A 88 0.92 -8.91 11.11
CA PRO A 88 2.00 -8.29 11.87
C PRO A 88 3.25 -7.99 11.01
N ALA A 89 3.67 -6.71 11.03
CA ALA A 89 4.90 -6.24 10.40
C ALA A 89 5.47 -5.02 11.15
N LYS A 90 6.73 -4.68 10.91
CA LYS A 90 7.35 -3.44 11.44
C LYS A 90 6.83 -2.18 10.74
N GLY A 91 6.18 -2.35 9.59
CA GLY A 91 5.61 -1.30 8.75
C GLY A 91 5.04 -1.89 7.47
N TYR A 92 4.24 -1.10 6.75
CA TYR A 92 3.51 -1.52 5.56
C TYR A 92 3.81 -0.60 4.37
N ILE A 93 3.92 -1.19 3.18
CA ILE A 93 4.13 -0.50 1.89
C ILE A 93 3.08 -0.97 0.89
#